data_AF-B0ZV64-F1
#
_entry.id   AF-B0ZV64-F1
#
_cell.length_a   1.000
_cell.length_b   1.000
_cell.length_c   1.000
_cell.angle_alpha   90.00
_cell.angle_beta   90.00
_cell.angle_gamma   90.00
#
_symmetry.space_group_name_H-M   'P 1'
#
loop_
_entity.id
_entity.type
_entity.pdbx_description
1 polymer ?
#
loop_
_entity_poly.entity_id
_entity_poly.type
_entity_poly.pdbx_seq_one_letter_code
_entity_poly.pdbx_strand_id
1 'polypeptide(L)'
;LPCNLPPDVRNFNNPNGSAEASLHIRSGDKSSPIDFVIGSWIHCKIPTGVSLNITSISGFLNSSTKAPNFVVELIQSSSKSLVLILDLPHRKDLVLNPDYLKEYYQDTALDSHRQSLLKLPEVNPYVSPSLFVRSAFSPTASML
;
A
#
# COMPACT_ATOMS: atom_id res chain seq x y z
N LEU A 1 9.47 11.31 14.09
CA LEU A 1 9.25 11.13 15.55
C LEU A 1 9.18 9.64 15.92
N PRO A 2 9.36 9.23 17.20
CA PRO A 2 9.09 7.85 17.63
C PRO A 2 7.58 7.53 17.57
N CYS A 3 7.23 6.24 17.58
CA CYS A 3 5.84 5.79 17.69
C CYS A 3 5.33 6.08 19.11
N ASN A 4 4.18 6.76 19.19
CA ASN A 4 3.50 7.12 20.44
C ASN A 4 2.12 6.45 20.59
N LEU A 5 1.80 5.48 19.73
CA LEU A 5 0.57 4.69 19.88
C LEU A 5 0.54 3.99 21.25
N PRO A 6 -0.60 3.95 21.94
CA PRO A 6 -0.73 3.19 23.18
C PRO A 6 -0.68 1.68 22.91
N PRO A 7 -0.33 0.84 23.91
CA PRO A 7 -0.09 -0.59 23.71
C PRO A 7 -1.29 -1.35 23.10
N ASP A 8 -2.50 -1.00 23.53
CA ASP A 8 -3.79 -1.56 23.08
C ASP A 8 -4.16 -1.19 21.64
N VAL A 9 -3.49 -0.18 21.05
CA VAL A 9 -3.62 0.16 19.63
C VAL A 9 -2.48 -0.43 18.80
N ARG A 10 -1.29 -0.59 19.38
CA ARG A 10 -0.16 -1.25 18.69
C ARG A 10 -0.44 -2.71 18.42
N ASN A 11 -1.11 -3.40 19.34
CA ASN A 11 -1.42 -4.81 19.24
C ASN A 11 -2.83 -5.02 19.80
N PHE A 12 -3.71 -5.56 18.97
CA PHE A 12 -5.10 -5.79 19.35
C PHE A 12 -5.66 -7.03 18.67
N ASN A 13 -6.68 -7.59 19.28
CA ASN A 13 -7.34 -8.80 18.81
C ASN A 13 -8.83 -8.75 19.13
N ASN A 14 -9.60 -9.53 18.39
CA ASN A 14 -11.00 -9.78 18.74
C ASN A 14 -11.03 -10.63 20.03
N PRO A 15 -11.84 -10.30 21.06
CA PRO A 15 -11.91 -11.10 22.28
C PRO A 15 -12.24 -12.58 22.07
N ASN A 16 -12.96 -12.92 20.99
CA ASN A 16 -13.28 -14.30 20.63
C ASN A 16 -12.15 -15.05 19.87
N GLY A 17 -10.99 -14.41 19.66
CA GLY A 17 -9.83 -15.01 18.99
C GLY A 17 -9.98 -15.23 17.48
N SER A 18 -10.95 -14.58 16.84
CA SER A 18 -11.17 -14.68 15.38
C SER A 18 -10.24 -13.80 14.55
N ALA A 19 -9.69 -12.73 15.13
CA ALA A 19 -8.80 -11.81 14.43
C ALA A 19 -7.74 -11.22 15.36
N GLU A 20 -6.59 -10.86 14.79
CA GLU A 20 -5.45 -10.27 15.46
C GLU A 20 -4.75 -9.29 14.50
N ALA A 21 -4.19 -8.21 15.03
CA ALA A 21 -3.51 -7.21 14.23
C ALA A 21 -2.44 -6.46 15.01
N SER A 22 -1.56 -5.80 14.27
CA SER A 22 -0.63 -4.80 14.82
C SER A 22 -0.53 -3.58 13.92
N LEU A 23 -0.32 -2.44 14.55
CA LEU A 23 -0.09 -1.15 13.91
C LEU A 23 1.21 -0.52 14.40
N HIS A 24 1.93 0.05 13.45
CA HIS A 24 3.11 0.86 13.70
C HIS A 24 2.99 2.18 12.95
N ILE A 25 2.95 3.30 13.69
CA ILE A 25 2.85 4.63 13.07
C ILE A 25 3.99 5.50 13.58
N ARG A 26 4.65 6.19 12.65
CA ARG A 26 5.65 7.22 12.97
C ARG A 26 5.35 8.48 12.17
N SER A 27 4.98 9.54 12.88
CA SER A 27 4.81 10.85 12.27
C SER A 27 6.15 11.47 11.89
N GLY A 28 6.15 12.26 10.82
CA GLY A 28 7.22 13.17 10.49
C GLY A 28 7.41 14.24 11.57
N ASP A 29 8.57 14.88 11.57
CA ASP A 29 8.77 16.10 12.36
C ASP A 29 8.15 17.31 11.63
N LYS A 30 7.97 18.45 12.31
CA LYS A 30 7.29 19.64 11.77
C LYS A 30 7.89 20.17 10.46
N SER A 31 9.19 20.03 10.27
CA SER A 31 9.91 20.46 9.05
C SER A 31 10.03 19.36 8.00
N SER A 32 9.54 18.15 8.27
CA SER A 32 9.63 17.02 7.36
C SER A 32 8.56 17.11 6.26
N PRO A 33 8.85 16.66 5.02
CA PRO A 33 7.82 16.48 4.00
C PRO A 33 6.95 15.24 4.26
N ILE A 34 7.38 14.34 5.15
CA ILE A 34 6.64 13.15 5.56
C ILE A 34 5.56 13.57 6.53
N ASP A 35 4.32 13.19 6.27
CA ASP A 35 3.23 13.29 7.23
C ASP A 35 3.37 12.16 8.27
N PHE A 36 3.31 10.92 7.80
CA PHE A 36 3.62 9.74 8.60
C PHE A 36 3.95 8.54 7.71
N VAL A 37 4.59 7.55 8.31
CA VAL A 37 4.68 6.19 7.78
C VAL A 37 3.86 5.28 8.68
N ILE A 38 3.07 4.40 8.06
CA ILE A 38 2.26 3.40 8.73
C ILE A 38 2.66 2.01 8.23
N GLY A 39 2.91 1.09 9.16
CA GLY A 39 3.04 -0.33 8.91
C GLY A 39 1.93 -1.09 9.63
N SER A 40 1.41 -2.14 8.99
CA SER A 40 0.38 -2.97 9.60
C SER A 40 0.54 -4.43 9.24
N TRP A 41 0.03 -5.30 10.12
CA TRP A 41 -0.37 -6.64 9.74
C TRP A 41 -1.72 -6.98 10.35
N ILE A 42 -2.52 -7.75 9.61
CA ILE A 42 -3.84 -8.20 10.04
C ILE A 42 -3.96 -9.68 9.71
N HIS A 43 -4.31 -10.47 10.72
CA HIS A 43 -4.68 -11.86 10.60
C HIS A 43 -6.16 -12.03 10.96
N CYS A 44 -6.92 -12.75 10.14
CA CYS A 44 -8.32 -13.05 10.43
C CYS A 44 -8.68 -14.47 10.00
N LYS A 45 -9.39 -15.20 10.86
CA LYS A 45 -9.96 -16.51 10.58
C LYS A 45 -11.32 -16.31 9.92
N ILE A 46 -11.43 -16.66 8.64
CA ILE A 46 -12.68 -16.57 7.90
C ILE A 46 -13.56 -17.78 8.27
N PRO A 47 -14.89 -17.64 8.44
CA PRO A 47 -15.78 -18.75 8.80
C PRO A 47 -15.74 -19.96 7.87
N THR A 48 -15.26 -19.79 6.63
CA THR A 48 -15.04 -20.88 5.67
C THR A 48 -13.83 -21.76 6.00
N GLY A 49 -13.08 -21.45 7.06
CA GLY A 49 -11.91 -22.22 7.52
C GLY A 49 -10.57 -21.77 6.94
N VAL A 50 -10.56 -20.77 6.05
CA VAL A 50 -9.32 -20.15 5.53
C VAL A 50 -8.92 -18.94 6.37
N SER A 51 -7.68 -18.46 6.21
CA SER A 51 -7.21 -17.24 6.84
C SER A 51 -7.02 -16.11 5.83
N LEU A 52 -7.32 -14.89 6.27
CA LEU A 52 -6.89 -13.65 5.64
C LEU A 52 -5.63 -13.17 6.36
N ASN A 53 -4.59 -12.90 5.58
CA ASN A 53 -3.37 -12.26 6.05
C ASN A 53 -3.09 -11.04 5.17
N ILE A 54 -2.93 -9.89 5.80
CA ILE A 54 -2.54 -8.64 5.15
C ILE A 54 -1.29 -8.14 5.84
N THR A 55 -0.28 -7.76 5.07
CA THR A 55 0.87 -6.98 5.55
C THR A 55 1.04 -5.77 4.65
N SER A 56 1.17 -4.58 5.24
CA SER A 56 1.30 -3.35 4.47
C SER A 56 2.24 -2.34 5.09
N ILE A 57 2.85 -1.53 4.24
CA ILE A 57 3.63 -0.35 4.61
C ILE A 57 3.24 0.78 3.65
N SER A 58 2.85 1.92 4.21
CA SER A 58 2.48 3.11 3.43
C SER A 58 3.18 4.34 3.98
N GLY A 59 3.65 5.20 3.07
CA GLY A 59 4.24 6.50 3.38
C GLY A 59 3.37 7.60 2.83
N PHE A 60 2.91 8.50 3.70
CA PHE A 60 2.09 9.65 3.33
C PHE A 60 2.93 10.93 3.44
N LEU A 61 2.88 11.74 2.39
CA LEU A 61 3.55 13.04 2.33
C LEU A 61 2.55 14.18 2.57
N ASN A 62 2.99 15.20 3.30
CA ASN A 62 2.17 16.36 3.61
C ASN A 62 2.18 17.41 2.47
N SER A 63 1.48 18.52 2.67
CA SER A 63 1.30 19.57 1.66
C SER A 63 2.55 20.41 1.36
N SER A 64 3.64 20.25 2.12
CA SER A 64 4.91 20.96 1.84
C SER A 64 5.61 20.46 0.57
N THR A 65 5.19 19.30 0.04
CA THR A 65 5.68 18.74 -1.22
C THR A 65 4.53 18.29 -2.10
N LYS A 66 4.75 18.28 -3.42
CA LYS A 66 3.82 17.69 -4.41
C LYS A 66 4.10 16.21 -4.69
N ALA A 67 5.23 15.66 -4.24
CA ALA A 67 5.69 14.32 -4.61
C ALA A 67 4.66 13.22 -4.29
N PRO A 68 4.69 12.08 -5.00
CA PRO A 68 3.79 10.94 -4.76
C PRO A 68 3.94 10.34 -3.35
N ASN A 69 2.91 9.62 -2.91
CA ASN A 69 2.98 8.78 -1.71
C ASN A 69 3.71 7.45 -2.01
N PHE A 70 3.81 6.56 -1.02
CA PHE A 70 4.32 5.21 -1.17
C PHE A 70 3.34 4.18 -0.59
N VAL A 71 3.20 3.02 -1.25
CA VAL A 71 2.47 1.87 -0.71
C VAL A 71 3.09 0.56 -1.17
N VAL A 72 3.18 -0.39 -0.25
CA VAL A 72 3.33 -1.83 -0.53
C VAL A 72 2.37 -2.63 0.33
N GLU A 73 1.57 -3.50 -0.26
CA GLU A 73 0.67 -4.43 0.43
C GLU A 73 0.79 -5.84 -0.14
N LEU A 74 0.81 -6.83 0.75
CA LEU A 74 0.68 -8.24 0.42
C LEU A 74 -0.61 -8.75 1.05
N ILE A 75 -1.52 -9.27 0.24
CA ILE A 75 -2.84 -9.73 0.67
C ILE A 75 -3.02 -11.19 0.26
N GLN A 76 -3.17 -12.08 1.23
CA GLN A 76 -3.46 -13.48 1.00
C GLN A 76 -4.76 -13.85 1.71
N SER A 77 -5.82 -14.05 0.93
CA SER A 77 -7.17 -14.39 1.41
C SER A 77 -7.56 -15.86 1.17
N SER A 78 -6.68 -16.62 0.49
CA SER A 78 -6.86 -18.05 0.22
C SER A 78 -5.49 -18.73 0.09
N SER A 79 -5.47 -20.06 0.02
CA SER A 79 -4.24 -20.83 -0.24
C SER A 79 -3.76 -20.80 -1.70
N LYS A 80 -4.47 -20.10 -2.59
CA LYS A 80 -4.24 -20.17 -4.05
C LYS A 80 -3.43 -19.01 -4.63
N SER A 81 -3.51 -17.83 -4.04
CA SER A 81 -2.91 -16.62 -4.61
C SER A 81 -2.55 -15.64 -3.51
N LEU A 82 -1.43 -14.96 -3.72
CA LEU A 82 -1.02 -13.79 -2.98
C LEU A 82 -1.13 -12.59 -3.92
N VAL A 83 -1.81 -11.54 -3.48
CA VAL A 83 -1.93 -10.28 -4.21
C VAL A 83 -0.83 -9.33 -3.73
N LEU A 84 -0.11 -8.72 -4.67
CA LEU A 84 0.85 -7.66 -4.45
C LEU A 84 0.28 -6.33 -4.97
N ILE A 85 0.27 -5.33 -4.11
CA ILE A 85 0.06 -3.94 -4.47
C ILE A 85 1.36 -3.21 -4.18
N LEU A 86 2.02 -2.67 -5.20
CA LEU A 86 3.23 -1.87 -5.04
C LEU A 86 3.15 -0.66 -5.96
N ASP A 87 3.15 0.54 -5.37
CA ASP A 87 2.95 1.78 -6.13
C ASP A 87 3.51 3.02 -5.42
N LEU A 88 3.65 4.09 -6.21
CA LEU A 88 3.78 5.47 -5.75
C LEU A 88 2.51 6.27 -6.13
N PRO A 89 1.46 6.28 -5.27
CA PRO A 89 0.17 6.87 -5.63
C PRO A 89 0.28 8.38 -5.89
N HIS A 90 -0.33 8.84 -6.98
CA HIS A 90 -0.26 10.24 -7.41
C HIS A 90 -1.04 11.17 -6.47
N ARG A 91 -0.52 12.38 -6.25
CA ARG A 91 -1.18 13.43 -5.42
C ARG A 91 -1.70 14.61 -6.22
N LYS A 92 -1.61 14.54 -7.54
CA LYS A 92 -2.18 15.49 -8.49
C LYS A 92 -2.94 14.74 -9.58
N ASP A 93 -3.95 15.39 -10.15
CA ASP A 93 -4.62 14.89 -11.35
C ASP A 93 -3.62 14.81 -12.51
N LEU A 94 -3.42 13.61 -13.04
CA LEU A 94 -2.41 13.33 -14.06
C LEU A 94 -2.78 13.83 -15.45
N VAL A 95 -4.07 14.01 -15.74
CA VAL A 95 -4.54 14.56 -17.02
C VAL A 95 -4.37 16.07 -17.02
N LEU A 96 -4.71 16.73 -15.91
CA LEU A 96 -4.53 18.17 -15.74
C LEU A 96 -3.04 18.57 -15.61
N ASN A 97 -2.19 17.67 -15.10
CA ASN A 97 -0.78 17.94 -14.82
C ASN A 97 0.14 16.94 -15.56
N PRO A 98 0.28 17.02 -16.90
CA PRO A 98 1.12 16.11 -17.66
C PRO A 98 2.60 16.18 -17.26
N ASP A 99 3.09 17.34 -16.83
CA ASP A 99 4.48 17.48 -16.33
C ASP A 99 4.72 16.66 -15.05
N TYR A 100 3.70 16.52 -14.20
CA TYR A 100 3.77 15.66 -13.01
C TYR A 100 3.87 14.19 -13.38
N LEU A 101 3.08 13.76 -14.37
CA LEU A 101 3.12 12.41 -14.91
C LEU A 101 4.54 12.11 -15.46
N LYS A 102 5.10 13.06 -16.20
CA LYS A 102 6.45 12.92 -16.76
C LYS A 102 7.51 12.81 -15.68
N GLU A 103 7.54 13.77 -14.75
CA GLU A 103 8.55 13.88 -13.69
C GLU A 103 8.64 12.63 -12.80
N TYR A 104 7.50 12.12 -12.34
CA TYR A 104 7.50 11.05 -11.33
C TYR A 104 7.34 9.64 -11.90
N TYR A 105 6.82 9.49 -13.12
CA TYR A 105 6.48 8.16 -13.66
C TYR A 105 7.12 7.83 -15.00
N GLN A 106 7.25 8.79 -15.93
CA GLN A 106 7.83 8.52 -17.26
C GLN A 106 9.36 8.62 -17.25
N ASP A 107 9.90 9.61 -16.54
CA ASP A 107 11.35 9.83 -16.42
C ASP A 107 12.01 8.89 -15.39
N THR A 108 11.21 8.07 -14.70
CA THR A 108 11.66 7.10 -13.71
C THR A 108 11.56 5.67 -14.25
N ALA A 109 12.11 4.69 -13.50
CA ALA A 109 12.09 3.28 -13.91
C ALA A 109 10.87 2.50 -13.39
N LEU A 110 9.83 3.17 -12.86
CA LEU A 110 8.75 2.51 -12.11
C LEU A 110 8.04 1.41 -12.91
N ASP A 111 7.67 1.69 -14.17
CA ASP A 111 6.96 0.71 -14.99
C ASP A 111 7.82 -0.53 -15.32
N SER A 112 9.14 -0.39 -15.32
CA SER A 112 10.04 -1.51 -15.61
C SER A 112 9.94 -2.62 -14.54
N HIS A 113 9.65 -2.27 -13.29
CA HIS A 113 9.44 -3.24 -12.21
C HIS A 113 8.16 -4.03 -12.42
N ARG A 114 7.05 -3.35 -12.74
CA ARG A 114 5.77 -4.00 -13.07
C ARG A 114 5.94 -4.96 -14.25
N GLN A 115 6.56 -4.49 -15.33
CA GLN A 115 6.84 -5.32 -16.52
C GLN A 115 7.76 -6.49 -16.21
N SER A 116 8.77 -6.30 -15.36
CA SER A 116 9.69 -7.37 -14.97
C SER A 116 8.99 -8.47 -14.19
N LEU A 117 8.13 -8.11 -13.24
CA LEU A 117 7.35 -9.08 -12.46
C LEU A 117 6.36 -9.84 -13.35
N LEU A 118 5.68 -9.17 -14.27
CA LEU A 118 4.73 -9.78 -15.22
C LEU A 118 5.37 -10.76 -16.21
N LYS A 119 6.70 -10.83 -16.30
CA LYS A 119 7.39 -11.86 -17.11
C LYS A 119 7.48 -13.21 -16.40
N LEU A 120 7.25 -13.25 -15.09
CA LEU A 120 7.27 -14.49 -14.32
C LEU A 120 5.99 -15.29 -14.60
N PRO A 121 6.07 -16.60 -14.89
CA PRO A 121 4.91 -17.42 -15.25
C PRO A 121 3.80 -17.44 -14.19
N GLU A 122 4.16 -17.29 -12.92
CA GLU A 122 3.25 -17.35 -11.78
C GLU A 122 2.52 -16.02 -11.52
N VAL A 123 3.02 -14.92 -12.10
CA VAL A 123 2.55 -13.56 -11.82
C VAL A 123 1.57 -13.13 -12.90
N ASN A 124 0.37 -12.72 -12.48
CA ASN A 124 -0.69 -12.27 -13.36
C ASN A 124 -1.25 -10.93 -12.89
N PRO A 125 -1.87 -10.11 -13.77
CA PRO A 125 -2.48 -8.87 -13.32
C PRO A 125 -3.60 -9.09 -12.30
N TYR A 126 -3.53 -8.41 -11.17
CA TYR A 126 -4.64 -8.30 -10.23
C TYR A 126 -5.48 -7.07 -10.55
N VAL A 127 -6.78 -7.29 -10.78
CA VAL A 127 -7.74 -6.21 -11.04
C VAL A 127 -8.63 -6.04 -9.81
N SER A 128 -8.35 -5.01 -9.02
CA SER A 128 -9.10 -4.71 -7.79
C SER A 128 -10.60 -4.61 -8.06
N PRO A 129 -11.48 -5.23 -7.25
CA PRO A 129 -12.93 -5.04 -7.39
C PRO A 129 -13.38 -3.59 -7.17
N SER A 130 -12.60 -2.77 -6.46
CA SER A 130 -12.92 -1.37 -6.17
C SER A 130 -12.39 -0.44 -7.26
N LEU A 131 -13.29 0.28 -7.96
CA LEU A 131 -12.91 1.30 -8.94
C LEU A 131 -12.10 2.44 -8.31
N PHE A 132 -12.41 2.80 -7.06
CA PHE A 132 -11.67 3.82 -6.34
C PHE A 132 -10.20 3.44 -6.17
N VAL A 133 -9.93 2.17 -5.82
CA VAL A 133 -8.56 1.65 -5.72
C VAL A 133 -7.86 1.71 -7.09
N ARG A 134 -8.55 1.33 -8.16
CA ARG A 134 -7.98 1.42 -9.52
C ARG A 134 -7.63 2.85 -9.92
N SER A 135 -8.44 3.84 -9.53
CA SER A 135 -8.22 5.25 -9.87
C SER A 135 -7.24 5.98 -8.95
N ALA A 136 -7.00 5.46 -7.74
CA ALA A 136 -6.10 6.09 -6.78
C ALA A 136 -4.62 5.76 -7.05
N PHE A 137 -4.36 4.61 -7.66
CA PHE A 137 -3.00 4.16 -7.97
C PHE A 137 -2.48 4.71 -9.30
N SER A 138 -1.16 4.81 -9.39
CA SER A 138 -0.49 5.38 -10.55
C SER A 138 -0.61 4.49 -11.80
N PRO A 139 -0.37 5.07 -13.00
CA PRO A 139 -0.27 4.29 -14.23
C PRO A 139 0.83 3.23 -14.25
N THR A 140 1.78 3.29 -13.31
CA THR A 140 2.92 2.35 -13.20
C THR A 140 2.77 1.34 -12.06
N ALA A 141 1.62 1.33 -11.39
CA ALA A 141 1.36 0.47 -10.24
C ALA A 141 1.53 -1.02 -10.57
N SER A 142 2.28 -1.74 -9.74
CA SER A 142 2.35 -3.20 -9.78
C SER A 142 1.18 -3.77 -8.99
N MET A 143 0.08 -4.01 -9.70
CA MET A 143 -1.14 -4.66 -9.21
C MET A 143 -1.16 -6.10 -9.72
N LEU A 144 -0.67 -7.03 -8.90
CA LEU A 144 -0.30 -8.40 -9.30
C LEU A 144 -0.86 -9.45 -8.33
#